data_AF-A0AA91YRB4-F1
#
_entry.id   AF-A0AA91YRB4-F1
#
_cell.length_a   1.000
_cell.length_b   1.000
_cell.length_c   1.000
_cell.angle_alpha   90.00
_cell.angle_beta   90.00
_cell.angle_gamma   90.00
#
_symmetry.space_group_name_H-M   'P 1'
#
loop_
_entity.id
_entity.type
_entity.pdbx_description
1 polymer ?
#
loop_
_entity_poly.entity_id
_entity_poly.type
_entity_poly.pdbx_seq_one_letter_code
_entity_poly.pdbx_strand_id
1 'polypeptide(L)' 'VLDKWGRAHDFDNLYVLDGSGFPTGPGVNPTLTIMANAWRCAEHIVEFVAKGRSADS' A
#
# COMPACT_ATOMS: atom_id res chain seq x y z
N VAL A 1 8.80 8.63 1.46
CA VAL A 1 8.09 8.33 2.73
C VAL A 1 7.51 6.93 2.71
N LEU A 2 6.89 6.51 1.59
CA LEU A 2 6.40 5.15 1.39
C LEU A 2 7.14 4.48 0.22
N ASP A 3 7.20 3.15 0.23
CA ASP A 3 7.60 2.36 -0.94
C ASP A 3 6.45 2.18 -1.95
N LYS A 4 6.70 1.44 -3.04
CA LYS A 4 5.75 1.19 -4.13
C LYS A 4 4.48 0.40 -3.72
N TRP A 5 4.49 -0.17 -2.52
CA TRP A 5 3.38 -0.92 -1.94
C TRP A 5 2.67 -0.14 -0.84
N GLY A 6 3.04 1.13 -0.64
CA GLY A 6 2.45 1.98 0.40
C GLY A 6 2.99 1.69 1.80
N ARG A 7 4.10 0.93 1.93
CA ARG A 7 4.72 0.65 3.23
C ARG A 7 5.65 1.78 3.65
N ALA A 8 5.60 2.17 4.91
CA ALA A 8 6.53 3.16 5.46
C ALA A 8 7.97 2.61 5.45
N HIS A 9 8.95 3.44 5.13
CA HIS A 9 10.36 2.99 5.14
C HIS A 9 10.87 2.67 6.54
N ASP A 10 10.33 3.33 7.56
CA ASP A 10 10.78 3.22 8.94
C ASP A 10 10.12 2.06 9.71
N PHE A 11 9.05 1.46 9.16
CA PHE A 11 8.25 0.45 9.84
C PHE A 11 7.76 -0.63 8.88
N ASP A 12 8.05 -1.89 9.19
CA ASP A 12 7.69 -3.03 8.34
C ASP A 12 6.20 -3.40 8.36
N ASN A 13 5.45 -2.91 9.35
CA ASN A 13 4.04 -3.22 9.57
C ASN A 13 3.10 -2.00 9.43
N LEU A 14 3.60 -0.88 8.91
CA LEU A 14 2.82 0.35 8.71
C LEU A 14 2.61 0.62 7.21
N TYR A 15 1.34 0.77 6.82
CA TYR A 15 0.94 1.00 5.44
C TYR A 15 -0.01 2.19 5.33
N VAL A 16 0.11 2.96 4.24
CA VAL A 16 -0.77 4.07 3.90
C VAL A 16 -1.21 3.92 2.44
N LEU A 17 -2.53 3.75 2.23
CA LEU A 17 -3.14 3.53 0.92
C LEU A 17 -4.14 4.66 0.63
N ASP A 18 -3.60 5.81 0.22
CA ASP A 18 -4.33 7.07 0.01
C ASP A 18 -3.68 7.86 -1.15
N GLY A 19 -4.34 8.93 -1.60
CA GLY A 19 -3.83 9.87 -2.59
C GLY A 19 -2.59 10.67 -2.15
N SER A 20 -2.25 10.72 -0.86
CA SER A 20 -1.01 11.33 -0.35
C SER A 20 0.28 10.74 -0.93
N GLY A 21 0.23 9.51 -1.46
CA GLY A 21 1.35 8.90 -2.17
C GLY A 21 1.53 9.36 -3.62
N PHE A 22 0.58 10.11 -4.19
CA PHE A 22 0.72 10.63 -5.55
C PHE A 22 1.60 11.88 -5.57
N PRO A 23 2.64 11.92 -6.41
CA PRO A 23 3.56 13.06 -6.46
C PRO A 23 2.91 14.33 -7.06
N THR A 24 1.78 14.18 -7.73
CA THR A 24 1.04 15.26 -8.39
C THR A 24 -0.45 15.17 -8.13
N GLY A 25 -1.09 16.32 -8.08
CA GLY A 25 -2.54 16.43 -8.07
C GLY A 25 -3.12 15.95 -9.41
N PRO A 26 -4.04 14.98 -9.41
CA PRO A 26 -4.73 14.57 -10.63
C PRO A 26 -5.72 15.67 -11.02
N GLY A 27 -5.71 16.08 -12.29
CA GLY A 27 -6.61 17.13 -12.81
C GLY A 27 -8.10 16.73 -12.84
N VAL A 28 -8.41 15.49 -12.45
CA VAL A 28 -9.75 14.91 -12.30
C VAL A 28 -9.83 14.18 -10.96
N ASN A 29 -11.04 13.84 -10.51
CA ASN A 29 -11.24 13.13 -9.25
C ASN A 29 -10.52 11.76 -9.24
N PRO A 30 -9.54 11.54 -8.33
CA PRO A 30 -8.74 10.31 -8.32
C PRO A 30 -9.32 9.16 -7.52
N THR A 31 -10.53 9.26 -6.98
CA THR A 31 -11.06 8.27 -6.04
C THR A 31 -10.98 6.83 -6.59
N LEU A 32 -11.31 6.60 -7.86
CA LEU A 32 -11.20 5.26 -8.46
C LEU A 32 -9.74 4.81 -8.63
N THR A 33 -8.82 5.73 -8.92
CA THR A 33 -7.38 5.44 -8.99
C THR A 33 -6.82 5.09 -7.60
N ILE A 34 -7.23 5.80 -6.55
CA ILE A 34 -6.87 5.49 -5.16
C ILE A 34 -7.39 4.10 -4.79
N MET A 35 -8.66 3.81 -5.06
CA MET A 35 -9.26 2.49 -4.79
C MET A 35 -8.54 1.36 -5.53
N ALA A 36 -8.26 1.53 -6.82
CA ALA A 36 -7.56 0.52 -7.61
C ALA A 36 -6.14 0.26 -7.09
N ASN A 37 -5.41 1.32 -6.71
CA ASN A 37 -4.08 1.17 -6.12
C ASN A 37 -4.13 0.51 -4.74
N ALA A 38 -5.11 0.89 -3.90
CA ALA A 38 -5.30 0.30 -2.58
C ALA A 38 -5.57 -1.21 -2.67
N TRP A 39 -6.42 -1.63 -3.62
CA TRP A 39 -6.69 -3.05 -3.87
C TRP A 39 -5.42 -3.82 -4.25
N ARG A 40 -4.66 -3.30 -5.22
CA ARG A 40 -3.38 -3.88 -5.66
C ARG A 40 -2.38 -4.04 -4.50
N CYS A 41 -2.27 -3.04 -3.63
CA CYS A 41 -1.39 -3.12 -2.47
C CYS A 41 -1.91 -4.09 -1.41
N ALA A 42 -3.22 -4.15 -1.19
CA ALA A 42 -3.83 -5.08 -0.23
C ALA A 42 -3.52 -6.54 -0.58
N GLU A 43 -3.58 -6.92 -1.86
CA GLU A 43 -3.19 -8.26 -2.32
C GLU A 43 -1.73 -8.58 -1.95
N HIS A 44 -0.81 -7.63 -2.18
CA HIS A 44 0.59 -7.79 -1.80
C HIS A 44 0.80 -7.92 -0.28
N ILE A 45 0.05 -7.13 0.52
CA ILE A 45 0.11 -7.17 1.97
C ILE A 45 -0.36 -8.54 2.48
N VAL A 46 -1.46 -9.07 1.94
CA VAL A 46 -1.98 -10.40 2.32
C VAL A 46 -0.93 -11.48 2.05
N GLU A 47 -0.29 -11.48 0.89
CA GLU A 47 0.77 -12.43 0.57
C GLU A 47 1.97 -12.32 1.50
N PHE A 48 2.41 -11.09 1.81
CA PHE A 48 3.54 -10.82 2.69
C PHE A 48 3.25 -11.27 4.12
N VAL A 49 2.09 -10.91 4.67
CA VAL A 49 1.65 -11.30 6.02
C VAL A 49 1.44 -12.81 6.12
N ALA A 50 0.85 -13.44 5.10
CA ALA A 50 0.67 -14.89 5.08
C ALA A 50 2.01 -15.63 5.15
N LYS A 51 3.03 -15.16 4.39
CA LYS A 51 4.39 -15.72 4.44
C LYS A 51 5.06 -15.50 5.81
N GLY A 52 4.85 -14.34 6.43
CA GLY A 52 5.39 -14.04 7.76
C GLY A 52 4.81 -14.92 8.87
N ARG A 53 3.51 -15.25 8.81
CA ARG A 53 2.85 -16.14 9.78
C ARG A 53 3.30 -17.60 9.69
N SER A 54 3.75 -18.06 8.52
CA SER A 54 4.26 -19.42 8.32
C SER A 54 5.63 -19.69 8.96
N ALA A 55 6.38 -18.64 9.29
CA ALA A 55 7.73 -18.74 9.89
C ALA A 55 7.71 -18.72 11.43
N ASP A 56 6.54 -18.49 12.04
CA ASP A 56 6.31 -18.43 13.50
C ASP A 56 5.57 -19.69 14.00
N SER A 57 5.76 -20.83 13.32
CA SER A 57 5.12 -22.14 13.64
C SER A 57 6.17 -23.22 13.88
#